data_AF-H3CJN1-F1
#
_entry.id   AF-H3CJN1-F1
#
_cell.length_a   1.000
_cell.length_b   1.000
_cell.length_c   1.000
_cell.angle_alpha   90.00
_cell.angle_beta   90.00
_cell.angle_gamma   90.00
#
_symmetry.space_group_name_H-M   'P 1'
#
loop_
_entity.id
_entity.type
_entity.pdbx_description
1 polymer ?
#
loop_
_entity_poly.entity_id
_entity_poly.type
_entity_poly.pdbx_seq_one_letter_code
_entity_poly.pdbx_strand_id
1 'polypeptide(L)'
;PKPAGPVELDENVPGTVTISWTPSPDEKRDDRLHYMVTKRDSVKRQWHAIADHIFNNRFTACNIMPGREYKFRVYAKNDMGSSKPSESPKWFIPSKKEKFILTMAETKVCDLQCPPKFLVPLKLHAAPQGYECYMTCALKGDPMPHVTWLRNNVILNTNTNYYITNTCGVCSLLILRVGPKDTGEYKIVAENGLGRAECSTKLTVRVFDW
;
A
#
# COMPACT_ATOMS: atom_id res chain seq x y z
N PRO A 1 12.23 12.40 -16.02
CA PRO A 1 12.69 11.88 -14.71
C PRO A 1 13.60 10.65 -14.88
N LYS A 2 14.46 10.34 -13.89
CA LYS A 2 15.27 9.11 -13.86
C LYS A 2 14.42 7.91 -13.38
N PRO A 3 14.77 6.66 -13.76
CA PRO A 3 14.06 5.47 -13.27
C PRO A 3 14.27 5.29 -11.75
N ALA A 4 13.20 4.97 -11.03
CA ALA A 4 13.29 4.58 -9.62
C ALA A 4 13.57 3.08 -9.49
N GLY A 5 14.27 2.64 -8.46
CA GLY A 5 14.63 1.24 -8.26
C GLY A 5 15.78 1.08 -7.26
N PRO A 6 16.04 -0.13 -6.75
CA PRO A 6 15.46 -1.42 -7.16
C PRO A 6 13.97 -1.56 -6.82
N VAL A 7 13.28 -2.47 -7.51
CA VAL A 7 11.87 -2.80 -7.23
C VAL A 7 11.82 -4.08 -6.39
N GLU A 8 11.21 -3.98 -5.23
CA GLU A 8 11.05 -5.05 -4.25
C GLU A 8 9.58 -5.46 -4.14
N LEU A 9 9.34 -6.74 -3.84
CA LEU A 9 8.01 -7.32 -3.78
C LEU A 9 7.81 -8.06 -2.46
N ASP A 10 6.64 -7.87 -1.86
CA ASP A 10 6.26 -8.47 -0.58
C ASP A 10 4.75 -8.80 -0.55
N GLU A 11 4.34 -9.85 0.17
CA GLU A 11 2.93 -10.20 0.38
C GLU A 11 2.49 -9.83 1.80
N ASN A 12 1.73 -8.74 1.92
CA ASN A 12 1.20 -8.28 3.20
C ASN A 12 -0.17 -8.89 3.53
N VAL A 13 -0.97 -9.20 2.50
CA VAL A 13 -2.29 -9.83 2.60
C VAL A 13 -2.39 -10.92 1.53
N PRO A 14 -2.92 -12.12 1.84
CA PRO A 14 -3.08 -13.18 0.85
C PRO A 14 -3.76 -12.71 -0.44
N GLY A 15 -3.14 -13.00 -1.58
CA GLY A 15 -3.68 -12.63 -2.89
C GLY A 15 -3.40 -11.16 -3.30
N THR A 16 -2.52 -10.49 -2.57
CA THR A 16 -2.00 -9.16 -2.91
C THR A 16 -0.48 -9.21 -3.07
N VAL A 17 0.07 -8.23 -3.79
CA VAL A 17 1.51 -7.99 -3.83
C VAL A 17 1.75 -6.52 -3.60
N THR A 18 2.49 -6.22 -2.54
CA THR A 18 3.08 -4.91 -2.31
C THR A 18 4.32 -4.78 -3.18
N ILE A 19 4.39 -3.68 -3.92
CA ILE A 19 5.50 -3.30 -4.79
C ILE A 19 6.10 -2.03 -4.19
N SER A 20 7.36 -2.07 -3.80
CA SER A 20 8.11 -0.91 -3.30
C SER A 20 9.33 -0.64 -4.18
N TRP A 21 9.76 0.62 -4.22
CA TRP A 21 10.95 1.00 -4.98
C TRP A 21 11.76 2.07 -4.24
N THR A 22 13.02 2.23 -4.65
CA THR A 22 13.87 3.32 -4.14
C THR A 22 13.81 4.52 -5.10
N PRO A 23 13.38 5.70 -4.63
CA PRO A 23 13.54 6.99 -5.30
C PRO A 23 14.92 7.19 -5.95
N SER A 24 14.96 7.74 -7.17
CA SER A 24 16.22 8.22 -7.75
C SER A 24 16.81 9.39 -6.93
N PRO A 25 18.14 9.56 -6.84
CA PRO A 25 18.75 10.62 -6.01
C PRO A 25 18.31 12.05 -6.35
N ASP A 26 17.95 12.29 -7.62
CA ASP A 26 17.54 13.61 -8.12
C ASP A 26 16.05 13.92 -7.89
N GLU A 27 15.28 12.99 -7.30
CA GLU A 27 13.83 13.16 -7.12
C GLU A 27 13.44 14.26 -6.13
N LYS A 28 14.35 14.64 -5.22
CA LYS A 28 14.09 15.63 -4.16
C LYS A 28 13.78 17.06 -4.66
N ARG A 29 13.70 17.30 -5.97
CA ARG A 29 13.55 18.64 -6.56
C ARG A 29 12.27 18.86 -7.37
N ASP A 30 11.43 17.84 -7.56
CA ASP A 30 10.29 17.93 -8.47
C ASP A 30 8.97 17.58 -7.78
N ASP A 31 8.22 18.61 -7.38
CA ASP A 31 6.89 18.47 -6.75
C ASP A 31 5.82 17.88 -7.70
N ARG A 32 6.12 17.76 -9.01
CA ARG A 32 5.22 17.16 -10.01
C ARG A 32 5.52 15.68 -10.26
N LEU A 33 6.53 15.13 -9.57
CA LEU A 33 6.90 13.74 -9.66
C LEU A 33 5.83 12.84 -9.04
N HIS A 34 5.41 11.83 -9.80
CA HIS A 34 4.58 10.73 -9.34
C HIS A 34 5.01 9.45 -10.07
N TYR A 35 4.48 8.31 -9.65
CA TYR A 35 4.82 7.03 -10.26
C TYR A 35 3.61 6.34 -10.87
N MET A 36 3.88 5.58 -11.92
CA MET A 36 2.94 4.66 -12.54
C MET A 36 3.47 3.24 -12.38
N VAL A 37 2.57 2.31 -12.05
CA VAL A 37 2.86 0.88 -11.99
C VAL A 37 2.07 0.15 -13.07
N THR A 38 2.76 -0.74 -13.78
CA THR A 38 2.13 -1.67 -14.72
C THR A 38 2.41 -3.11 -14.31
N LYS A 39 1.47 -4.00 -14.63
CA LYS A 39 1.52 -5.44 -14.36
C LYS A 39 1.51 -6.22 -15.65
N ARG A 40 2.27 -7.32 -15.68
CA ARG A 40 2.15 -8.37 -16.70
C ARG A 40 2.05 -9.72 -16.01
N ASP A 41 1.04 -10.50 -16.40
CA ASP A 41 0.92 -11.90 -15.99
C ASP A 41 1.36 -12.85 -17.12
N SER A 42 1.67 -14.08 -16.73
CA SER A 42 2.15 -15.15 -17.62
C SER A 42 1.11 -15.63 -18.65
N VAL A 43 -0.18 -15.36 -18.44
CA VAL A 43 -1.28 -15.77 -19.32
C VAL A 43 -1.49 -14.71 -20.42
N LYS A 44 -1.77 -13.47 -20.02
CA LYS A 44 -2.03 -12.34 -20.93
C LYS A 44 -0.77 -11.84 -21.63
N ARG A 45 0.40 -12.01 -21.01
CA ARG A 45 1.73 -11.60 -21.54
C ARG A 45 1.84 -10.14 -22.00
N GLN A 46 0.87 -9.30 -21.67
CA GLN A 46 0.84 -7.87 -21.98
C GLN A 46 0.92 -7.04 -20.70
N TRP A 47 1.57 -5.89 -20.82
CA TRP A 47 1.66 -4.91 -19.74
C TRP A 47 0.38 -4.08 -19.68
N HIS A 48 -0.18 -3.94 -18.48
CA HIS A 48 -1.36 -3.13 -18.22
C HIS A 48 -1.08 -2.19 -17.06
N ALA A 49 -1.47 -0.92 -17.18
CA ALA A 49 -1.42 0.01 -16.06
C ALA A 49 -2.38 -0.44 -14.95
N ILE A 50 -1.87 -0.48 -13.73
CA ILE A 50 -2.66 -0.81 -12.53
C ILE A 50 -2.79 0.37 -11.57
N ALA A 51 -1.93 1.38 -11.74
CA ALA A 51 -2.00 2.67 -11.08
C ALA A 51 -1.13 3.66 -11.85
N ASP A 52 -1.56 4.91 -11.94
CA ASP A 52 -0.90 5.94 -12.75
C ASP A 52 -0.41 7.16 -11.97
N HIS A 53 -0.99 7.45 -10.80
CA HIS A 53 -0.63 8.56 -9.91
C HIS A 53 -0.36 8.07 -8.49
N ILE A 54 0.86 7.59 -8.26
CA ILE A 54 1.33 7.19 -6.93
C ILE A 54 2.34 8.23 -6.46
N PHE A 55 2.04 8.92 -5.35
CA PHE A 55 2.93 9.93 -4.77
C PHE A 55 3.94 9.34 -3.79
N ASN A 56 3.73 8.10 -3.34
CA ASN A 56 4.68 7.37 -2.52
C ASN A 56 5.63 6.52 -3.38
N ASN A 57 6.58 5.84 -2.73
CA ASN A 57 7.44 4.83 -3.34
C ASN A 57 6.92 3.39 -3.19
N ARG A 58 5.61 3.20 -2.96
CA ARG A 58 4.99 1.89 -2.73
C ARG A 58 3.56 1.82 -3.26
N PHE A 59 3.15 0.65 -3.76
CA PHE A 59 1.80 0.36 -4.26
C PHE A 59 1.38 -1.09 -3.98
N THR A 60 0.10 -1.33 -3.69
CA THR A 60 -0.44 -2.70 -3.48
C THR A 60 -1.29 -3.13 -4.67
N ALA A 61 -0.84 -4.15 -5.39
CA ALA A 61 -1.59 -4.79 -6.46
C ALA A 61 -2.49 -5.92 -5.92
N CYS A 62 -3.73 -5.96 -6.39
CA CYS A 62 -4.73 -6.95 -6.00
C CYS A 62 -4.93 -8.06 -7.03
N ASN A 63 -5.74 -9.05 -6.64
CA ASN A 63 -6.19 -10.14 -7.51
C ASN A 63 -5.00 -10.92 -8.08
N ILE A 64 -4.04 -11.21 -7.22
CA ILE A 64 -2.87 -12.03 -7.53
C ILE A 64 -3.27 -13.48 -7.30
N MET A 65 -3.35 -14.25 -8.39
CA MET A 65 -3.82 -15.62 -8.35
C MET A 65 -2.65 -16.59 -8.13
N PRO A 66 -2.81 -17.57 -7.24
CA PRO A 66 -1.88 -18.70 -7.14
C PRO A 66 -1.70 -19.40 -8.49
N GLY A 67 -0.49 -19.86 -8.76
CA GLY A 67 -0.12 -20.60 -9.98
C GLY A 67 0.17 -19.71 -11.18
N ARG A 68 0.07 -18.39 -11.03
CA ARG A 68 0.45 -17.43 -12.08
C ARG A 68 1.74 -16.72 -11.71
N GLU A 69 2.63 -16.61 -12.69
CA GLU A 69 3.79 -15.72 -12.60
C GLU A 69 3.38 -14.31 -12.99
N TYR A 70 3.84 -13.32 -12.21
CA TYR A 70 3.66 -11.90 -12.43
C TYR A 70 5.00 -11.17 -12.50
N LYS A 71 5.03 -10.09 -13.28
CA LYS A 71 6.07 -9.06 -13.23
C LYS A 71 5.44 -7.68 -13.14
N PHE A 72 6.16 -6.76 -12.53
CA PHE A 72 5.76 -5.37 -12.38
C PHE A 72 6.80 -4.45 -13.00
N ARG A 73 6.36 -3.30 -13.49
CA ARG A 73 7.21 -2.18 -13.91
C ARG A 73 6.78 -0.92 -13.19
N VAL A 74 7.76 -0.20 -12.67
CA VAL A 74 7.60 1.13 -12.09
C VAL A 74 8.16 2.16 -13.05
N TYR A 75 7.40 3.22 -13.29
CA TYR A 75 7.80 4.38 -14.09
C TYR A 75 7.72 5.62 -13.22
N ALA A 76 8.76 6.44 -13.26
CA ALA A 76 8.71 7.80 -12.71
C ALA A 76 8.11 8.72 -13.79
N LYS A 77 7.18 9.59 -13.40
CA LYS A 77 6.47 10.51 -14.29
C LYS A 77 6.48 11.93 -13.73
N ASN A 78 6.68 12.90 -14.61
CA ASN A 78 6.45 14.32 -14.34
C ASN A 78 5.91 14.97 -15.62
N ASP A 79 5.73 16.29 -15.63
CA ASP A 79 5.21 17.03 -16.78
C ASP A 79 6.04 16.89 -18.06
N MET A 80 7.33 16.55 -17.93
CA MET A 80 8.23 16.34 -19.06
C MET A 80 8.13 14.91 -19.64
N GLY A 81 7.40 14.01 -18.98
CA GLY A 81 7.12 12.66 -19.45
C GLY A 81 7.55 11.56 -18.48
N SER A 82 7.69 10.34 -19.03
CA SER A 82 7.96 9.13 -18.26
C SER A 82 9.42 8.69 -18.38
N SER A 83 9.97 8.14 -17.30
CA SER A 83 11.27 7.47 -17.32
C SER A 83 11.22 6.12 -18.05
N LYS A 84 12.39 5.50 -18.26
CA LYS A 84 12.47 4.07 -18.55
C LYS A 84 11.91 3.26 -17.36
N PRO A 85 11.28 2.10 -17.59
CA PRO A 85 10.76 1.30 -16.49
C PRO A 85 11.87 0.63 -15.70
N SER A 86 11.65 0.49 -14.40
CA SER A 86 12.34 -0.50 -13.57
C SER A 86 11.48 -1.73 -13.41
N GLU A 87 12.03 -2.90 -13.72
CA GLU A 87 11.33 -4.19 -13.61
C GLU A 87 11.56 -4.83 -12.25
N SER A 88 10.51 -5.43 -11.71
CA SER A 88 10.59 -6.28 -10.54
C SER A 88 11.22 -7.65 -10.85
N PRO A 89 11.70 -8.39 -9.84
CA PRO A 89 11.83 -9.84 -9.96
C PRO A 89 10.48 -10.49 -10.31
N LYS A 90 10.53 -11.76 -10.72
CA LYS A 90 9.32 -12.56 -10.95
C LYS A 90 8.64 -12.85 -9.62
N TRP A 91 7.33 -12.64 -9.56
CA TRP A 91 6.51 -13.04 -8.44
C TRP A 91 5.69 -14.27 -8.79
N PHE A 92 5.69 -15.27 -7.91
CA PHE A 92 4.91 -16.49 -8.09
C PHE A 92 4.43 -16.98 -6.73
N ILE A 93 3.12 -17.06 -6.58
CA ILE A 93 2.49 -17.73 -5.43
C ILE A 93 2.23 -19.18 -5.86
N PRO A 94 2.81 -20.20 -5.21
CA PRO A 94 2.52 -21.58 -5.56
C PRO A 94 1.03 -21.89 -5.40
N SER A 95 0.40 -22.42 -6.45
CA SER A 95 -0.85 -23.17 -6.29
C SER A 95 -0.51 -24.41 -5.48
N LYS A 96 -0.69 -24.39 -4.15
CA LYS A 96 -0.61 -25.64 -3.37
C LYS A 96 -1.55 -26.65 -4.04
N LYS A 97 -1.00 -27.69 -4.68
CA LYS A 97 -1.81 -28.84 -5.08
C LYS A 97 -2.28 -29.51 -3.77
N GLU A 98 -3.60 -29.55 -3.63
CA GLU A 98 -4.39 -30.53 -2.88
C GLU A 98 -4.62 -30.41 -1.36
N LYS A 99 -3.89 -29.64 -0.54
CA LYS A 99 -4.19 -29.62 0.92
C LYS A 99 -5.01 -28.44 1.48
N PHE A 100 -5.40 -27.47 0.65
CA PHE A 100 -6.22 -26.32 1.11
C PHE A 100 -7.61 -26.23 0.45
N ILE A 101 -7.83 -26.94 -0.67
CA ILE A 101 -9.08 -26.87 -1.43
C ILE A 101 -10.17 -27.77 -0.83
N LEU A 102 -9.81 -28.88 -0.17
CA LEU A 102 -10.78 -29.82 0.42
C LEU A 102 -11.60 -29.22 1.58
N THR A 103 -11.09 -28.22 2.30
CA THR A 103 -11.85 -27.58 3.39
C THR A 103 -12.89 -26.56 2.88
N MET A 104 -12.69 -25.99 1.68
CA MET A 104 -13.62 -24.99 1.12
C MET A 104 -14.71 -25.60 0.25
N ALA A 105 -14.51 -26.80 -0.31
CA ALA A 105 -15.49 -27.43 -1.18
C ALA A 105 -16.75 -27.94 -0.45
N GLU A 106 -16.69 -28.10 0.88
CA GLU A 106 -17.85 -28.52 1.69
C GLU A 106 -18.48 -27.36 2.49
N THR A 107 -17.84 -26.19 2.51
CA THR A 107 -18.40 -25.04 3.21
C THR A 107 -19.19 -24.18 2.23
N LYS A 108 -20.51 -24.18 2.37
CA LYS A 108 -21.46 -23.31 1.65
C LYS A 108 -20.85 -21.91 1.44
N VAL A 109 -20.58 -21.55 0.19
CA VAL A 109 -19.81 -20.37 -0.24
C VAL A 109 -20.50 -19.02 0.06
N CYS A 110 -21.64 -19.03 0.75
CA CYS A 110 -22.44 -17.83 1.04
C CYS A 110 -22.24 -17.22 2.44
N ASP A 111 -21.56 -17.89 3.40
CA ASP A 111 -21.68 -17.55 4.84
C ASP A 111 -20.36 -17.22 5.60
N LEU A 112 -19.24 -16.90 4.92
CA LEU A 112 -17.98 -16.50 5.61
C LEU A 112 -17.81 -14.98 5.79
N GLN A 113 -18.90 -14.24 5.96
CA GLN A 113 -18.81 -12.84 6.36
C GLN A 113 -18.13 -12.72 7.74
N CYS A 114 -17.37 -11.66 7.96
CA CYS A 114 -16.67 -11.44 9.21
C CYS A 114 -16.49 -9.94 9.52
N PRO A 115 -16.49 -9.59 10.82
CA PRO A 115 -16.19 -8.22 11.25
C PRO A 115 -14.74 -7.84 10.89
N PRO A 116 -14.42 -6.54 10.85
CA PRO A 116 -13.08 -6.08 10.57
C PRO A 116 -12.08 -6.59 11.61
N LYS A 117 -10.89 -7.00 11.17
CA LYS A 117 -9.78 -7.42 12.04
C LYS A 117 -8.45 -6.98 11.45
N PHE A 118 -7.64 -6.28 12.24
CA PHE A 118 -6.26 -5.97 11.87
C PHE A 118 -5.42 -7.25 11.90
N LEU A 119 -4.80 -7.56 10.76
CA LEU A 119 -3.84 -8.65 10.58
C LEU A 119 -2.43 -8.16 10.87
N VAL A 120 -2.12 -6.93 10.43
CA VAL A 120 -0.87 -6.23 10.72
C VAL A 120 -1.24 -4.89 11.32
N PRO A 121 -0.98 -4.65 12.62
CA PRO A 121 -1.28 -3.38 13.26
C PRO A 121 -0.33 -2.27 12.81
N LEU A 122 -0.70 -1.03 13.07
CA LEU A 122 0.21 0.11 12.94
C LEU A 122 1.41 -0.08 13.86
N LYS A 123 2.60 0.22 13.34
CA LYS A 123 3.85 0.22 14.12
C LYS A 123 4.11 1.60 14.71
N LEU A 124 4.89 1.69 15.79
CA LEU A 124 5.37 2.98 16.32
C LEU A 124 6.27 3.66 15.28
N HIS A 125 6.04 4.93 14.98
CA HIS A 125 6.81 5.67 13.98
C HIS A 125 7.48 6.91 14.56
N ALA A 126 8.74 7.12 14.15
CA ALA A 126 9.43 8.39 14.28
C ALA A 126 9.90 8.83 12.89
N ALA A 127 9.70 10.10 12.56
CA ALA A 127 10.06 10.63 11.25
C ALA A 127 10.86 11.93 11.39
N PRO A 128 11.92 12.13 10.60
CA PRO A 128 12.63 13.39 10.58
C PRO A 128 11.77 14.50 9.96
N GLN A 129 11.88 15.71 10.50
CA GLN A 129 11.23 16.89 9.94
C GLN A 129 11.66 17.12 8.48
N GLY A 130 10.70 17.43 7.62
CA GLY A 130 10.90 17.71 6.19
C GLY A 130 10.93 16.48 5.30
N TYR A 131 10.89 15.27 5.86
CA TYR A 131 10.86 14.01 5.10
C TYR A 131 9.44 13.43 5.04
N GLU A 132 9.29 12.41 4.21
CA GLU A 132 8.05 11.64 4.10
C GLU A 132 7.89 10.70 5.31
N CYS A 133 6.67 10.53 5.79
CA CYS A 133 6.30 9.49 6.75
C CYS A 133 5.21 8.60 6.18
N TYR A 134 5.47 7.30 6.19
CA TYR A 134 4.54 6.30 5.68
C TYR A 134 4.07 5.39 6.82
N MET A 135 2.77 5.38 7.07
CA MET A 135 2.12 4.48 8.01
C MET A 135 1.23 3.51 7.24
N THR A 136 1.33 2.22 7.57
CA THR A 136 0.56 1.17 6.89
C THR A 136 0.11 0.11 7.87
N CYS A 137 -1.03 -0.48 7.59
CA CYS A 137 -1.57 -1.63 8.29
C CYS A 137 -2.32 -2.53 7.31
N ALA A 138 -2.53 -3.77 7.71
CA ALA A 138 -3.31 -4.73 6.95
C ALA A 138 -4.50 -5.19 7.78
N LEU A 139 -5.66 -5.29 7.15
CA LEU A 139 -6.89 -5.76 7.76
C LEU A 139 -7.63 -6.74 6.86
N LYS A 140 -8.48 -7.53 7.50
CA LYS A 140 -9.47 -8.41 6.91
C LYS A 140 -10.85 -7.90 7.30
N GLY A 141 -11.83 -8.11 6.44
CA GLY A 141 -13.25 -7.99 6.76
C GLY A 141 -14.07 -8.34 5.52
N ASP A 142 -15.24 -8.93 5.72
CA ASP A 142 -16.16 -9.26 4.64
C ASP A 142 -17.60 -9.00 5.14
N PRO A 143 -18.35 -8.04 4.57
CA PRO A 143 -17.99 -7.17 3.44
C PRO A 143 -16.76 -6.28 3.72
N MET A 144 -16.07 -5.85 2.65
CA MET A 144 -14.87 -5.00 2.74
C MET A 144 -15.13 -3.79 3.64
N PRO A 145 -14.37 -3.59 4.74
CA PRO A 145 -14.63 -2.52 5.68
C PRO A 145 -14.39 -1.12 5.10
N HIS A 146 -15.25 -0.18 5.47
CA HIS A 146 -14.96 1.24 5.34
C HIS A 146 -13.90 1.64 6.36
N VAL A 147 -12.97 2.49 5.96
CA VAL A 147 -11.79 2.84 6.77
C VAL A 147 -11.70 4.35 6.93
N THR A 148 -11.49 4.78 8.17
CA THR A 148 -11.32 6.18 8.55
C THR A 148 -9.99 6.35 9.28
N TRP A 149 -9.17 7.31 8.83
CA TRP A 149 -7.94 7.72 9.53
C TRP A 149 -8.21 8.94 10.39
N LEU A 150 -7.60 8.99 11.57
CA LEU A 150 -7.70 10.10 12.50
C LEU A 150 -6.31 10.48 13.04
N ARG A 151 -6.10 11.76 13.31
CA ARG A 151 -4.99 12.27 14.12
C ARG A 151 -5.52 13.05 15.30
N ASN A 152 -5.14 12.66 16.50
CA ASN A 152 -5.64 13.25 17.75
C ASN A 152 -7.18 13.31 17.76
N ASN A 153 -7.81 12.21 17.31
CA ASN A 153 -9.27 12.06 17.13
C ASN A 153 -9.94 12.98 16.08
N VAL A 154 -9.17 13.71 15.27
CA VAL A 154 -9.69 14.48 14.13
C VAL A 154 -9.53 13.68 12.84
N ILE A 155 -10.60 13.54 12.06
CA ILE A 155 -10.59 12.81 10.79
C ILE A 155 -9.58 13.44 9.81
N LEU A 156 -8.77 12.58 9.19
CA LEU A 156 -7.86 12.94 8.11
C LEU A 156 -8.47 12.57 6.77
N ASN A 157 -8.31 13.46 5.80
CA ASN A 157 -8.67 13.25 4.40
C ASN A 157 -7.42 13.43 3.53
N THR A 158 -7.42 12.79 2.36
CA THR A 158 -6.40 13.05 1.33
C THR A 158 -6.41 14.54 0.95
N ASN A 159 -5.25 15.16 0.90
CA ASN A 159 -5.04 16.54 0.47
C ASN A 159 -3.63 16.67 -0.14
N THR A 160 -3.10 17.89 -0.21
CA THR A 160 -1.78 18.16 -0.80
C THR A 160 -0.59 17.65 0.03
N ASN A 161 -0.78 17.30 1.30
CA ASN A 161 0.28 16.78 2.17
C ASN A 161 0.01 15.36 2.70
N TYR A 162 -1.27 14.94 2.77
CA TYR A 162 -1.68 13.61 3.22
C TYR A 162 -2.27 12.82 2.07
N TYR A 163 -1.83 11.58 1.88
CA TYR A 163 -2.41 10.66 0.91
C TYR A 163 -2.85 9.38 1.62
N ILE A 164 -4.15 9.11 1.59
CA ILE A 164 -4.75 7.93 2.20
C ILE A 164 -5.15 6.95 1.10
N THR A 165 -4.76 5.69 1.26
CA THR A 165 -5.17 4.59 0.39
C THR A 165 -5.76 3.45 1.21
N ASN A 166 -6.77 2.79 0.64
CA ASN A 166 -7.28 1.52 1.16
C ASN A 166 -7.47 0.59 -0.04
N THR A 167 -6.57 -0.39 -0.18
CA THR A 167 -6.52 -1.24 -1.35
C THR A 167 -6.35 -2.69 -0.90
N CYS A 168 -7.41 -3.48 -1.08
CA CYS A 168 -7.42 -4.91 -0.82
C CYS A 168 -6.96 -5.28 0.60
N GLY A 169 -7.47 -4.55 1.59
CA GLY A 169 -7.14 -4.75 2.99
C GLY A 169 -5.81 -4.14 3.42
N VAL A 170 -5.02 -3.57 2.52
CA VAL A 170 -3.84 -2.77 2.87
C VAL A 170 -4.23 -1.30 2.94
N CYS A 171 -4.19 -0.72 4.13
CA CYS A 171 -4.55 0.67 4.38
C CYS A 171 -3.30 1.48 4.71
N SER A 172 -3.13 2.62 4.06
CA SER A 172 -1.92 3.43 4.20
C SER A 172 -2.21 4.91 4.28
N LEU A 173 -1.36 5.62 5.02
CA LEU A 173 -1.30 7.07 5.11
C LEU A 173 0.14 7.51 4.82
N LEU A 174 0.32 8.30 3.77
CA LEU A 174 1.55 9.01 3.47
C LEU A 174 1.43 10.47 3.88
N ILE A 175 2.41 10.97 4.61
CA ILE A 175 2.64 12.40 4.86
C ILE A 175 3.84 12.81 4.01
N LEU A 176 3.67 13.70 3.03
CA LEU A 176 4.76 14.09 2.12
C LEU A 176 5.86 14.90 2.82
N ARG A 177 5.46 15.89 3.61
CA ARG A 177 6.39 16.76 4.34
C ARG A 177 5.99 16.80 5.80
N VAL A 178 6.66 15.97 6.59
CA VAL A 178 6.45 15.91 8.04
C VAL A 178 6.92 17.21 8.69
N GLY A 179 6.04 17.84 9.46
CA GLY A 179 6.37 19.00 10.31
C GLY A 179 5.99 18.77 11.77
N PRO A 180 6.40 19.65 12.70
CA PRO A 180 6.10 19.50 14.13
C PRO A 180 4.60 19.30 14.43
N LYS A 181 3.74 19.96 13.64
CA LYS A 181 2.26 19.84 13.69
C LYS A 181 1.72 18.44 13.40
N ASP A 182 2.54 17.57 12.81
CA ASP A 182 2.18 16.20 12.47
C ASP A 182 2.45 15.22 13.61
N THR A 183 3.08 15.67 14.71
CA THR A 183 3.19 14.88 15.94
C THR A 183 1.81 14.59 16.52
N GLY A 184 1.55 13.35 16.90
CA GLY A 184 0.28 12.98 17.51
C GLY A 184 0.01 11.49 17.53
N GLU A 185 -1.14 11.14 18.08
CA GLU A 185 -1.70 9.79 17.96
C GLU A 185 -2.46 9.67 16.64
N TYR A 186 -2.06 8.70 15.83
CA TYR A 186 -2.74 8.30 14.62
C TYR A 186 -3.56 7.05 14.89
N LYS A 187 -4.84 7.09 14.51
CA LYS A 187 -5.78 5.99 14.68
C LYS A 187 -6.42 5.65 13.34
N ILE A 188 -6.57 4.36 13.08
CA ILE A 188 -7.37 3.85 11.98
C ILE A 188 -8.55 3.10 12.55
N VAL A 189 -9.74 3.38 12.01
CA VAL A 189 -11.00 2.73 12.37
C VAL A 189 -11.53 2.03 11.12
N ALA A 190 -11.87 0.75 11.26
CA ALA A 190 -12.42 -0.08 10.21
C ALA A 190 -13.79 -0.60 10.62
N GLU A 191 -14.80 -0.40 9.77
CA GLU A 191 -16.21 -0.70 10.08
C GLU A 191 -16.89 -1.39 8.90
N ASN A 192 -17.67 -2.43 9.20
CA ASN A 192 -18.64 -3.01 8.26
C ASN A 192 -19.94 -3.35 9.03
N GLY A 193 -20.94 -3.88 8.34
CA GLY A 193 -22.25 -4.23 8.94
C GLY A 193 -22.18 -5.28 10.07
N LEU A 194 -21.04 -5.94 10.27
CA LEU A 194 -20.83 -6.95 11.31
C LEU A 194 -20.02 -6.46 12.50
N GLY A 195 -19.39 -5.28 12.42
CA GLY A 195 -18.64 -4.74 13.55
C GLY A 195 -17.60 -3.69 13.20
N ARG A 196 -16.77 -3.42 14.20
CA ARG A 196 -15.78 -2.34 14.22
C ARG A 196 -14.47 -2.83 14.81
N ALA A 197 -13.36 -2.43 14.21
CA ALA A 197 -12.02 -2.58 14.78
C ALA A 197 -11.27 -1.26 14.71
N GLU A 198 -10.35 -1.05 15.64
CA GLU A 198 -9.45 0.10 15.61
C GLU A 198 -8.02 -0.29 15.96
N CYS A 199 -7.07 0.49 15.45
CA CYS A 199 -5.65 0.37 15.75
C CYS A 199 -5.06 1.78 15.84
N SER A 200 -4.16 2.04 16.79
CA SER A 200 -3.49 3.32 16.91
C SER A 200 -1.98 3.19 17.09
N THR A 201 -1.29 4.27 16.77
CA THR A 201 0.15 4.43 16.96
C THR A 201 0.49 5.90 17.18
N LYS A 202 1.67 6.19 17.74
CA LYS A 202 2.16 7.57 17.90
C LYS A 202 3.21 7.89 16.85
N LEU A 203 3.08 9.06 16.21
CA LEU A 203 4.13 9.66 15.39
C LEU A 203 4.87 10.70 16.22
N THR A 204 6.20 10.54 16.32
CA THR A 204 7.09 11.56 16.89
C THR A 204 7.97 12.16 15.79
N VAL A 205 7.89 13.48 15.63
CA VAL A 205 8.74 14.19 14.68
C VAL A 205 10.08 14.52 15.32
N ARG A 206 11.17 14.11 14.68
CA ARG A 206 12.54 14.44 15.11
C ARG A 206 13.00 15.70 14.40
N VAL A 207 13.28 16.74 15.18
CA VAL A 207 13.92 17.96 14.68
C VAL A 207 15.41 17.69 14.62
N PHE A 208 16.06 18.09 13.52
CA PHE A 208 17.52 18.16 13.48
C PHE A 208 17.93 19.50 14.07
N ASP A 209 18.58 19.48 15.23
CA ASP A 209 19.35 20.63 15.71
C ASP A 209 20.66 20.65 14.90
N TRP A 210 20.92 21.76 14.22
CA TRP A 210 22.16 22.00 13.46
C TRP A 210 23.25 22.61 14.35
#